data_AF-A0A832CGN6-F1
#
_entry.id   AF-A0A832CGN6-F1
#
_cell.length_a   1.000
_cell.length_b   1.000
_cell.length_c   1.000
_cell.angle_alpha   90.00
_cell.angle_beta   90.00
_cell.angle_gamma   90.00
#
_symmetry.space_group_name_H-M   'P 1'
#
loop_
_entity.id
_entity.type
_entity.pdbx_description
1 polymer ?
#
loop_
_entity_poly.entity_id
_entity_poly.type
_entity_poly.pdbx_seq_one_letter_code
_entity_poly.pdbx_strand_id
1 'polypeptide(L)' 'MSEEKKLVVPCEVYSRVVGYYRPVQHWNIGKKQEFVERNTYEKTLFKNV' A
#
# COMPACT_ATOMS: atom_id res chain seq x y z
N MET A 1 -5.60 29.45 29.15
CA MET A 1 -5.71 28.08 28.61
C MET A 1 -4.90 28.04 27.33
N SER A 2 -3.61 27.69 27.42
CA SER A 2 -2.72 27.62 26.26
C SER A 2 -3.03 26.34 25.48
N GLU A 3 -3.41 26.48 24.21
CA GLU A 3 -3.65 25.35 23.31
C GLU A 3 -2.36 24.56 23.10
N GLU A 4 -2.36 23.30 23.53
CA GLU A 4 -1.22 22.39 23.36
C GLU A 4 -1.14 21.98 21.88
N LYS A 5 -0.07 22.43 21.20
CA LYS A 5 0.14 22.13 19.78
C LYS A 5 0.49 20.66 19.60
N LYS A 6 -0.50 19.83 19.31
CA LYS A 6 -0.31 18.39 19.06
C LYS A 6 0.54 18.18 17.81
N LEU A 7 1.74 17.62 17.98
CA LEU A 7 2.60 17.21 16.87
C LEU A 7 1.98 15.96 16.22
N VAL A 8 1.56 16.08 14.97
CA VAL A 8 1.06 14.97 14.15
C VAL A 8 2.12 14.63 13.11
N VAL A 9 2.67 13.42 13.21
CA VAL A 9 3.63 12.89 12.25
C VAL A 9 2.89 11.92 11.32
N PRO A 10 3.01 12.06 9.99
CA PRO A 10 2.40 11.13 9.05
C PRO A 10 3.06 9.75 9.16
N CYS A 11 2.26 8.69 9.11
CA CYS A 11 2.75 7.32 9.11
C CYS A 11 3.26 6.94 7.71
N GLU A 12 4.48 6.41 7.63
CA GLU A 12 5.00 5.85 6.39
C GLU A 12 4.43 4.46 6.14
N VAL A 13 3.79 4.28 4.99
CA VAL A 13 3.20 3.00 4.58
C VAL A 13 4.17 2.27 3.67
N TYR A 14 4.48 1.02 4.01
CA TYR A 14 5.35 0.15 3.23
C TYR A 14 4.54 -0.96 2.55
N SER A 15 4.96 -1.34 1.35
CA SER A 15 4.36 -2.45 0.61
C SER A 15 5.41 -3.28 -0.13
N ARG A 16 5.10 -4.56 -0.35
CA ARG A 16 6.00 -5.53 -0.98
C ARG A 16 5.93 -5.41 -2.50
N VAL A 17 7.07 -5.15 -3.13
CA VAL A 17 7.19 -4.92 -4.57
C VAL A 17 7.50 -6.21 -5.32
N VAL A 18 8.79 -6.59 -5.43
CA VAL A 18 9.28 -7.83 -6.06
C VAL A 18 10.35 -8.41 -5.14
N GLY A 19 9.94 -8.90 -3.97
CA GLY A 19 10.84 -9.53 -3.00
C GLY A 19 11.32 -8.64 -1.84
N TYR A 20 11.11 -7.33 -1.88
CA TYR A 20 11.46 -6.41 -0.79
C TYR A 20 10.35 -5.38 -0.51
N TYR A 21 10.44 -4.71 0.65
CA TYR A 21 9.51 -3.65 1.06
C TYR A 21 10.03 -2.27 0.63
N ARG A 22 9.14 -1.44 0.08
CA ARG A 22 9.43 -0.05 -0.32
C ARG A 22 8.32 0.88 0.20
N PRO A 23 8.64 2.11 0.64
CA PRO A 23 7.63 3.11 0.96
C PRO A 23 6.72 3.37 -0.24
N VAL A 24 5.41 3.34 -0.02
CA VAL A 24 4.40 3.56 -1.07
C VAL A 24 4.49 4.98 -1.63
N GLN A 25 4.88 5.94 -0.80
CA GLN A 25 5.10 7.33 -1.21
C GLN A 25 6.18 7.48 -2.29
N HIS A 26 7.14 6.54 -2.37
CA HIS A 26 8.24 6.54 -3.33
C HIS A 26 7.97 5.70 -4.59
N TRP A 27 6.72 5.37 -4.88
CA TRP A 27 6.36 4.63 -6.09
C TRP A 27 6.31 5.58 -7.29
N ASN A 28 6.98 5.20 -8.38
CA ASN A 28 6.87 5.88 -9.67
C ASN A 28 5.53 5.57 -10.35
N ILE A 29 5.23 6.27 -11.44
CA ILE A 29 3.96 6.14 -12.18
C ILE A 29 3.75 4.70 -12.66
N GLY A 30 4.78 4.09 -13.26
CA GLY A 30 4.70 2.70 -13.75
C GLY A 30 4.41 1.69 -12.64
N LYS A 31 5.00 1.86 -11.45
CA LYS A 31 4.76 0.94 -10.33
C LYS A 31 3.34 1.06 -9.76
N LYS A 32 2.78 2.27 -9.75
CA LYS A 32 1.37 2.49 -9.39
C LYS A 32 0.45 1.79 -10.37
N GLN A 33 0.69 1.94 -11.67
CA GLN A 33 -0.07 1.26 -12.72
C GLN A 33 0.04 -0.28 -12.61
N GLU A 34 1.26 -0.81 -12.49
CA GLU A 34 1.49 -2.25 -12.30
C GLU A 34 0.73 -2.79 -11.07
N PHE A 35 0.69 -2.03 -9.96
CA PHE A 35 -0.06 -2.44 -8.77
C PHE A 35 -1.57 -2.47 -9.00
N VAL A 36 -2.13 -1.53 -9.77
CA VAL A 36 -3.56 -1.51 -10.12
C VAL A 36 -3.93 -2.71 -10.98
N GLU A 37 -3.02 -3.17 -11.83
CA GLU A 37 -3.23 -4.32 -12.71
C GLU A 37 -3.06 -5.68 -12.00
N ARG A 38 -2.60 -5.71 -10.74
CA ARG A 38 -2.45 -6.95 -9.96
C ARG A 38 -3.83 -7.50 -9.57
N ASN A 39 -4.04 -8.79 -9.84
CA ASN A 39 -5.20 -9.52 -9.35
C ASN A 39 -4.88 -10.22 -8.02
N THR A 40 -5.74 -10.03 -7.02
CA THR A 40 -5.68 -10.78 -5.77
C THR A 40 -6.27 -12.16 -5.96
N TYR A 41 -5.64 -13.17 -5.36
CA TYR A 41 -6.23 -14.49 -5.32
C TYR A 41 -7.48 -14.51 -4.44
N GLU A 42 -8.64 -14.81 -5.03
CA GLU A 42 -9.90 -14.94 -4.31
C GLU A 42 -10.27 -16.43 -4.17
N LYS A 43 -10.35 -16.93 -2.93
CA LYS A 43 -10.63 -18.36 -2.64
C LYS A 43 -12.00 -18.84 -3.15
N THR A 44 -12.95 -17.93 -3.34
CA THR A 44 -14.33 -18.21 -3.75
C THR A 44 -14.43 -18.60 -5.22
N LEU A 45 -13.49 -18.16 -6.07
CA LEU A 45 -13.50 -18.42 -7.52
C LEU A 45 -13.23 -19.88 -7.90
N PHE A 46 -12.83 -20.73 -6.95
CA PHE A 46 -12.51 -22.15 -7.17
C PHE A 46 -13.57 -23.12 -6.63
N LYS A 47 -14.71 -22.63 -6.13
CA LYS A 47 -15.70 -23.46 -5.43
C LYS A 47 -16.63 -24.31 -6.30
N ASN A 48 -16.49 -24.28 -7.62
CA ASN A 48 -17.38 -24.99 -8.55
C ASN A 48 -16.67 -26.00 -9.46
N VAL A 49 -15.61 -26.65 -8.95
CA VAL A 49 -15.06 -27.89 -9.53
C VAL A 49 -15.30 -29.04 -8.57
#